data_AF-A0A9D6NW18-F1
#
_entry.id   AF-A0A9D6NW18-F1
#
_cell.length_a   1.000
_cell.length_b   1.000
_cell.length_c   1.000
_cell.angle_alpha   90.00
_cell.angle_beta   90.00
_cell.angle_gamma   90.00
#
_symmetry.space_group_name_H-M   'P 1'
#
loop_
_entity.id
_entity.type
_entity.pdbx_description
1 polymer ?
#
loop_
_entity_poly.entity_id
_entity_poly.type
_entity_poly.pdbx_seq_one_letter_code
_entity_poly.pdbx_strand_id
1 'polypeptide(L)'
;AIDGASALQRFWRITLPLLRPTLVFVLVMLVIGGFNVFLSVFLITGGQPQHRTEVVLTYMYHQAFDFLDFGYGSAIAYLLAAIIFVLSVLQLKFLRRPVEV
;
A
#
# COMPACT_ATOMS: atom_id res chain seq x y z
N ALA A 1 12.42 30.23 25.06
CA ALA A 1 12.09 30.12 23.62
C ALA A 1 13.08 30.99 22.87
N ILE A 2 14.13 30.41 22.28
CA ILE A 2 15.20 31.19 21.62
C ILE A 2 14.76 31.68 20.23
N ASP A 3 13.98 30.88 19.50
CA ASP A 3 13.53 31.21 18.13
C ASP A 3 12.04 31.58 18.00
N GLY A 4 11.30 31.70 19.11
CA GLY A 4 9.88 32.11 19.10
C GLY A 4 8.90 31.18 18.36
N ALA A 5 9.33 29.99 17.90
CA ALA A 5 8.51 29.12 17.08
C ALA A 5 7.33 28.49 17.85
N SER A 6 6.13 28.55 17.28
CA SER A 6 4.93 27.89 17.81
C SER A 6 5.00 26.36 17.64
N ALA A 7 4.24 25.61 18.43
CA ALA A 7 4.23 24.14 18.36
C ALA A 7 3.92 23.61 16.95
N LEU A 8 2.98 24.26 16.24
CA LEU A 8 2.62 23.92 14.87
C LEU A 8 3.79 24.19 13.89
N GLN A 9 4.49 25.32 14.05
CA GLN A 9 5.67 25.63 13.23
C GLN A 9 6.78 24.61 13.45
N ARG A 10 7.02 24.19 14.70
CA ARG A 10 8.02 23.17 15.05
C ARG A 10 7.67 21.81 14.44
N PHE A 11 6.39 21.41 14.47
CA PHE A 11 5.94 20.15 13.88
C PHE A 11 6.22 20.10 12.36
N TRP A 12 5.75 21.11 11.61
CA TRP A 12 5.86 21.10 10.14
C TRP A 12 7.27 21.38 9.62
N ARG A 13 8.06 22.19 10.32
CA ARG A 13 9.39 22.60 9.85
C ARG A 13 10.54 21.76 10.39
N ILE A 14 10.35 21.06 11.51
CA ILE A 14 11.43 20.29 12.16
C ILE A 14 11.03 18.82 12.27
N THR A 15 9.97 18.50 13.01
CA THR A 15 9.61 17.11 13.31
C THR A 15 9.26 16.33 12.05
N LEU A 16 8.38 16.86 11.19
CA LEU A 16 7.93 16.17 9.98
C LEU A 16 9.06 15.96 8.96
N PRO A 17 9.92 16.95 8.64
CA PRO A 17 11.05 16.74 7.75
C PRO A 17 12.10 15.76 8.30
N LEU A 18 12.38 15.77 9.60
CA LEU A 18 13.32 14.83 10.23
C LEU A 18 12.82 13.38 10.17
N LEU A 19 11.50 13.17 10.27
CA LEU A 19 10.89 11.84 10.16
C LEU A 19 10.63 11.40 8.71
N ARG A 20 10.91 12.23 7.69
CA ARG A 20 10.62 11.86 6.30
C ARG A 20 11.19 10.50 5.89
N PRO A 21 12.47 10.16 6.12
CA PRO A 21 13.03 8.89 5.66
C PRO A 21 12.28 7.67 6.19
N THR A 22 11.88 7.68 7.46
CA THR A 22 11.11 6.60 8.08
C THR A 22 9.64 6.64 7.64
N LEU A 23 9.03 7.81 7.51
CA LEU A 23 7.66 7.96 7.01
C LEU A 23 7.49 7.41 5.59
N VAL A 24 8.48 7.62 4.72
CA VAL A 24 8.45 7.09 3.34
C VAL A 24 8.45 5.57 3.34
N PHE A 25 9.33 4.96 4.13
CA PHE A 25 9.39 3.52 4.26
C PHE A 25 8.07 2.94 4.80
N VAL A 26 7.53 3.52 5.87
CA VAL A 26 6.24 3.11 6.44
C VAL A 26 5.11 3.28 5.43
N LEU A 27 5.10 4.37 4.66
CA LEU A 27 4.08 4.62 3.65
C LEU A 27 4.11 3.57 2.53
N VAL A 28 5.30 3.18 2.05
CA VAL A 28 5.45 2.09 1.07
C VAL A 28 4.90 0.79 1.64
N MET A 29 5.28 0.46 2.88
CA MET A 29 4.81 -0.76 3.55
C MET A 29 3.29 -0.78 3.70
N LEU A 30 2.68 0.34 4.08
CA LEU A 30 1.24 0.49 4.22
C LEU A 30 0.51 0.35 2.88
N VAL A 31 1.06 0.89 1.80
CA VAL A 31 0.47 0.75 0.46
C VAL A 31 0.50 -0.71 0.02
N ILE A 32 1.65 -1.38 0.16
CA ILE A 32 1.76 -2.81 -0.15
C ILE A 32 0.77 -3.61 0.70
N GLY A 33 0.67 -3.32 2.00
CA GLY A 33 -0.26 -3.96 2.93
C GLY A 33 -1.72 -3.74 2.55
N GLY A 34 -2.10 -2.53 2.12
CA GLY A 34 -3.45 -2.20 1.70
C GLY A 34 -3.92 -3.00 0.49
N PHE A 35 -3.04 -3.26 -0.48
CA PHE A 35 -3.34 -4.15 -1.61
C PHE A 35 -3.38 -5.64 -1.21
N ASN A 36 -2.75 -6.02 -0.09
CA ASN A 36 -2.69 -7.40 0.42
C ASN A 36 -3.82 -7.77 1.40
N VAL A 37 -4.94 -7.04 1.39
CA VAL A 37 -6.06 -7.24 2.34
C VAL A 37 -6.97 -8.45 1.99
N PHE A 38 -6.38 -9.54 1.53
CA PHE A 38 -7.10 -10.75 1.13
C PHE A 38 -7.87 -11.41 2.28
N LEU A 39 -7.15 -11.77 3.34
CA LEU A 39 -7.67 -12.65 4.39
C LEU A 39 -8.87 -12.03 5.11
N SER A 40 -8.80 -10.74 5.42
CA SER A 40 -9.88 -10.03 6.10
C SER A 40 -11.17 -10.00 5.26
N VAL A 41 -11.06 -9.72 3.97
CA VAL A 41 -12.22 -9.68 3.07
C VAL A 41 -12.80 -11.09 2.90
N PHE A 42 -11.94 -12.07 2.66
CA PHE A 42 -12.32 -13.46 2.45
C PHE A 42 -13.06 -14.05 3.67
N LEU A 43 -12.52 -13.87 4.88
CA LEU A 43 -13.11 -14.44 6.09
C LEU A 43 -14.38 -13.74 6.55
N ILE A 44 -14.44 -12.41 6.46
CA ILE A 44 -15.55 -11.64 7.04
C ILE A 44 -16.73 -11.57 6.06
N THR A 45 -16.46 -11.34 4.79
CA THR A 45 -17.51 -11.06 3.79
C THR A 45 -17.50 -12.01 2.61
N GLY A 46 -16.36 -12.61 2.26
CA GLY A 46 -16.21 -13.36 1.00
C GLY A 46 -16.54 -12.52 -0.23
N GLY A 47 -16.40 -11.18 -0.17
CA GLY A 47 -16.80 -10.27 -1.24
C GLY A 47 -18.31 -9.93 -1.28
N GLN A 48 -19.13 -10.47 -0.39
CA GLN A 48 -20.59 -10.28 -0.40
C GLN A 48 -21.05 -8.97 0.28
N PRO A 49 -22.24 -8.44 -0.10
CA PRO A 49 -23.17 -8.93 -1.12
C PRO A 49 -22.81 -8.46 -2.53
N GLN A 50 -23.01 -9.32 -3.54
CA GLN A 50 -22.80 -9.01 -4.96
C GLN A 50 -21.44 -8.38 -5.27
N HIS A 51 -20.34 -8.93 -4.73
CA HIS A 51 -18.97 -8.47 -4.99
C HIS A 51 -18.66 -7.04 -4.51
N ARG A 52 -19.52 -6.42 -3.67
CA ARG A 52 -19.34 -5.02 -3.23
C ARG A 52 -18.14 -4.80 -2.31
N THR A 53 -17.74 -5.83 -1.57
CA THR A 53 -16.57 -5.77 -0.68
C THR A 53 -15.38 -6.52 -1.28
N GLU A 54 -15.51 -7.02 -2.51
CA GLU A 54 -14.49 -7.82 -3.15
C GLU A 54 -13.24 -6.97 -3.45
N VAL A 55 -12.07 -7.57 -3.19
CA VAL A 55 -10.77 -7.00 -3.53
C VAL A 55 -10.10 -7.85 -4.60
N VAL A 56 -9.10 -7.28 -5.28
CA VAL A 56 -8.42 -7.96 -6.41
C VAL A 56 -7.93 -9.36 -6.04
N LEU A 57 -7.42 -9.55 -4.82
CA LEU A 57 -6.95 -10.85 -4.35
C LEU A 57 -8.07 -11.87 -4.11
N THR A 58 -9.24 -11.44 -3.62
CA THR A 58 -10.38 -12.36 -3.45
C THR A 58 -10.96 -12.74 -4.81
N TYR A 59 -11.02 -11.80 -5.75
CA TYR A 59 -11.42 -12.09 -7.13
C TYR A 59 -10.46 -13.07 -7.82
N MET A 60 -9.14 -12.85 -7.68
CA MET A 60 -8.10 -13.77 -8.15
C MET A 60 -8.28 -15.18 -7.57
N TYR A 61 -8.59 -15.26 -6.28
CA TYR A 61 -8.83 -16.52 -5.59
C TYR A 61 -10.05 -17.24 -6.15
N HIS A 62 -11.18 -16.56 -6.30
CA HIS A 62 -12.39 -17.13 -6.89
C HIS A 62 -12.13 -17.67 -8.30
N GLN A 63 -11.40 -16.94 -9.14
CA GLN A 63 -11.05 -17.46 -10.47
C GLN A 63 -10.20 -18.74 -10.39
N ALA A 64 -9.14 -18.72 -9.60
CA ALA A 64 -8.18 -19.82 -9.56
C ALA A 64 -8.76 -21.08 -8.91
N PHE A 65 -9.56 -20.93 -7.85
CA PHE A 65 -9.94 -22.04 -6.98
C PHE A 65 -11.42 -22.40 -7.02
N ASP A 66 -12.32 -21.47 -7.36
CA ASP A 66 -13.75 -21.78 -7.48
C ASP A 66 -14.13 -22.06 -8.93
N PHE A 67 -13.66 -21.22 -9.86
CA PHE A 67 -13.87 -21.40 -11.30
C PHE A 67 -12.81 -22.30 -11.96
N LEU A 68 -11.76 -22.68 -11.22
CA LEU A 68 -10.65 -23.54 -11.67
C LEU A 68 -9.90 -23.01 -12.90
N ASP A 69 -9.97 -21.72 -13.15
CA ASP A 69 -9.25 -21.05 -14.23
C ASP A 69 -7.97 -20.42 -13.67
N PHE A 70 -7.00 -21.30 -13.45
CA PHE A 70 -5.67 -20.95 -12.96
C PHE A 70 -4.92 -20.01 -13.91
N GLY A 71 -5.22 -20.03 -15.22
CA GLY A 71 -4.60 -19.16 -16.21
C GLY A 71 -4.99 -17.70 -15.98
N TYR A 72 -6.28 -17.44 -15.87
CA TYR A 72 -6.79 -16.09 -15.59
C TYR A 72 -6.44 -15.64 -14.16
N GLY A 73 -6.53 -16.53 -13.17
CA GLY A 73 -6.06 -16.26 -11.80
C GLY A 73 -4.58 -15.85 -11.75
N SER A 74 -3.72 -16.54 -12.48
CA SER A 74 -2.29 -16.21 -12.59
C SER A 74 -2.06 -14.86 -13.28
N ALA A 75 -2.83 -14.55 -14.33
CA ALA A 75 -2.73 -13.27 -15.01
C ALA A 75 -3.05 -12.09 -14.06
N ILE A 76 -4.10 -12.22 -13.25
CA ILE A 76 -4.44 -11.21 -12.22
C ILE A 76 -3.29 -11.07 -11.21
N ALA A 77 -2.72 -12.18 -10.74
CA ALA A 77 -1.61 -12.16 -9.79
C ALA A 77 -0.40 -11.38 -10.32
N TYR A 78 0.02 -11.66 -11.56
CA TYR A 78 1.14 -10.96 -12.20
C TYR A 78 0.85 -9.47 -12.43
N LEU A 79 -0.36 -9.12 -12.87
CA LEU A 79 -0.74 -7.73 -13.05
C LEU A 79 -0.74 -6.96 -11.72
N LEU A 80 -1.31 -7.56 -10.67
CA LEU A 80 -1.32 -6.94 -9.34
C LEU A 80 0.10 -6.77 -8.80
N ALA A 81 0.96 -7.78 -8.95
CA ALA A 81 2.36 -7.69 -8.56
C ALA A 81 3.09 -6.57 -9.32
N ALA A 82 2.87 -6.43 -10.64
CA ALA A 82 3.45 -5.36 -11.44
C ALA A 82 2.97 -3.97 -10.97
N ILE A 83 1.68 -3.81 -10.67
CA ILE A 83 1.13 -2.56 -10.15
C ILE A 83 1.77 -2.19 -8.80
N ILE A 84 1.81 -3.14 -7.85
CA ILE A 84 2.39 -2.91 -6.53
C ILE A 84 3.88 -2.58 -6.66
N PHE A 85 4.61 -3.29 -7.53
CA PHE A 85 6.03 -3.03 -7.77
C PHE A 85 6.26 -1.63 -8.33
N VAL A 86 5.54 -1.25 -9.39
CA VAL A 86 5.64 0.09 -10.00
C VAL A 86 5.32 1.17 -8.97
N LEU A 87 4.21 1.04 -8.22
CA LEU A 87 3.84 2.00 -7.19
C LEU A 87 4.91 2.10 -6.10
N SER A 88 5.46 0.98 -5.64
CA SER A 88 6.51 0.95 -4.61
C SER A 88 7.80 1.62 -5.10
N VAL A 89 8.22 1.34 -6.34
CA VAL A 89 9.40 1.98 -6.95
C VAL A 89 9.18 3.48 -7.11
N LEU A 90 8.01 3.91 -7.58
CA LEU A 90 7.68 5.34 -7.71
C LEU A 90 7.71 6.03 -6.34
N GLN A 91 7.10 5.42 -5.32
CA GLN A 91 7.09 5.97 -3.96
C GLN A 91 8.50 6.10 -3.39
N LEU A 92 9.33 5.08 -3.54
CA LEU A 92 10.73 5.13 -3.12
C LEU A 92 11.51 6.20 -3.90
N LYS A 93 11.30 6.34 -5.20
CA LYS A 93 12.05 7.30 -6.03
C LYS A 93 11.65 8.76 -5.76
N PHE A 94 10.35 9.04 -5.59
CA PHE A 94 9.87 10.42 -5.43
C PHE A 94 9.94 10.93 -4.00
N LEU A 95 9.75 10.06 -3.01
CA LEU A 95 9.68 10.51 -1.62
C LEU A 95 11.03 10.39 -0.89
N ARG A 96 11.95 9.55 -1.36
CA ARG A 96 13.30 9.45 -0.77
C ARG A 96 14.15 10.63 -1.27
N ARG A 97 14.32 11.66 -0.43
CA ARG A 97 15.36 12.66 -0.66
C ARG A 97 16.74 12.03 -0.40
N PRO A 98 17.78 12.37 -1.18
CA PRO A 98 19.13 11.96 -0.83
C PRO A 98 19.41 12.42 0.60
N VAL A 99 19.74 11.47 1.45
CA VAL A 99 20.32 11.78 2.75
C VAL A 99 21.70 12.31 2.42
N GLU A 100 21.85 13.63 2.45
CA GLU A 100 23.18 14.24 2.50
C GLU A 100 23.81 13.77 3.81
N VAL A 101 24.73 12.81 3.70
CA VAL A 101 25.64 12.36 4.76
C VAL A 101 26.78 13.35 4.89
#